data_AF-A0A354BMB6-F1
#
_entry.id   AF-A0A354BMB6-F1
#
_cell.length_a   1.000
_cell.length_b   1.000
_cell.length_c   1.000
_cell.angle_alpha   90.00
_cell.angle_beta   90.00
_cell.angle_gamma   90.00
#
_symmetry.space_group_name_H-M   'P 1'
#
loop_
_entity.id
_entity.type
_entity.pdbx_description
1 polymer ?
#
loop_
_entity_poly.entity_id
_entity_poly.type
_entity_poly.pdbx_seq_one_letter_code
_entity_poly.pdbx_strand_id
1 'polypeptide(L)'
;MSGSVTSLRLFGTHVIHYAVVAVLLLGGLYYVWMSLPSSAPSRTTQEVEALALVQHHPAIGFPSILDAMNEHVRSMKGRGQGVRLGEWRVKQVEGHIYEIRVQLRDQSVRGQWFEREFIWHAHLDLKKVNAASLPADGVTPKAPDSDPQSTPPFPPPS
;
A
#
# COMPACT_ATOMS: atom_id res chain seq x y z
N MET A 1 67.86 -13.12 -47.32
CA MET A 1 67.27 -13.54 -46.04
C MET A 1 66.57 -12.35 -45.43
N SER A 2 65.27 -12.20 -45.67
CA SER A 2 64.48 -11.09 -45.12
C SER A 2 63.05 -11.57 -44.91
N GLY A 3 62.51 -11.34 -43.72
CA GLY A 3 61.15 -11.70 -43.36
C GLY A 3 61.08 -12.60 -42.13
N SER A 4 61.09 -11.99 -40.94
CA SER A 4 60.38 -12.47 -39.74
C SER A 4 60.74 -11.63 -38.52
N VAL A 5 60.39 -10.34 -38.52
CA VAL A 5 60.43 -9.55 -37.26
C VAL A 5 59.18 -8.68 -37.06
N THR A 6 58.36 -8.47 -38.10
CA THR A 6 57.21 -7.55 -38.03
C THR A 6 55.93 -8.19 -37.49
N SER A 7 55.79 -9.52 -37.52
CA SER A 7 54.55 -10.22 -37.16
C SER A 7 54.29 -10.26 -35.64
N LEU A 8 55.33 -10.41 -34.81
CA LEU A 8 55.17 -10.59 -33.36
C LEU A 8 54.64 -9.34 -32.61
N ARG A 9 54.84 -8.14 -33.16
CA ARG A 9 54.44 -6.89 -32.49
C ARG A 9 52.93 -6.61 -32.61
N LEU A 10 52.26 -7.08 -33.67
CA LEU A 10 50.82 -6.87 -33.86
C LEU A 10 49.96 -7.77 -32.97
N PHE A 11 50.38 -9.02 -32.75
CA PHE A 11 49.60 -9.95 -31.92
C PHE A 11 49.57 -9.55 -30.45
N GLY A 12 50.68 -9.04 -29.90
CA GLY A 12 50.75 -8.58 -28.51
C GLY A 12 49.82 -7.41 -28.21
N THR A 13 49.71 -6.44 -29.13
CA THR A 13 48.81 -5.30 -28.95
C THR A 13 47.33 -5.69 -29.01
N HIS A 14 46.96 -6.65 -29.87
CA HIS A 14 45.58 -7.14 -29.92
C HIS A 14 45.19 -7.89 -28.64
N VAL A 15 46.08 -8.72 -28.10
CA VAL A 15 45.84 -9.44 -26.83
C VAL A 15 45.64 -8.47 -25.67
N ILE A 16 46.46 -7.42 -25.58
CA ILE A 16 46.31 -6.38 -24.56
C ILE A 16 44.99 -5.63 -24.74
N HIS A 17 44.61 -5.31 -25.99
CA HIS A 17 43.37 -4.59 -26.28
C HIS A 17 42.14 -5.40 -25.84
N TYR A 18 42.09 -6.70 -26.15
CA TYR A 18 40.99 -7.57 -25.71
C TYR A 18 40.95 -7.73 -24.20
N ALA A 19 42.11 -7.81 -23.53
CA ALA A 19 42.17 -7.87 -22.07
C ALA A 19 41.61 -6.60 -21.42
N VAL A 20 41.97 -5.42 -21.94
CA VAL A 20 41.45 -4.13 -21.45
C VAL A 20 39.95 -4.02 -21.67
N VAL A 21 39.46 -4.39 -22.86
CA VAL A 21 38.02 -4.39 -23.16
C VAL A 21 37.26 -5.36 -22.25
N ALA A 22 37.80 -6.55 -22.00
CA ALA A 22 37.18 -7.51 -21.09
C ALA A 22 37.08 -6.96 -19.66
N VAL A 23 38.15 -6.32 -19.15
CA VAL A 23 38.14 -5.69 -17.82
C VAL A 23 37.14 -4.54 -17.76
N LEU A 24 37.05 -3.71 -18.81
CA LEU A 24 36.07 -2.62 -18.87
C LEU A 24 34.63 -3.14 -18.94
N LEU A 25 34.38 -4.22 -19.69
CA LEU A 25 33.06 -4.85 -19.74
C LEU A 25 32.68 -5.47 -18.40
N LEU A 26 33.61 -6.19 -17.75
CA LEU A 26 33.40 -6.77 -16.43
C LEU A 26 33.19 -5.69 -15.36
N GLY A 27 34.00 -4.64 -15.37
CA GLY A 27 33.87 -3.49 -14.46
C GLY A 27 32.58 -2.72 -14.69
N GLY A 28 32.19 -2.49 -15.94
CA GLY A 28 30.93 -1.86 -16.31
C GLY A 28 29.73 -2.72 -15.89
N LEU A 29 29.78 -4.03 -16.11
CA LEU A 29 28.71 -4.95 -15.72
C LEU A 29 28.59 -5.04 -14.18
N TYR A 30 29.72 -5.09 -13.48
CA TYR A 30 29.76 -5.04 -12.01
C TYR A 30 29.20 -3.71 -11.48
N TYR A 31 29.59 -2.59 -12.08
CA TYR A 31 29.09 -1.27 -11.70
C TYR A 31 27.58 -1.15 -11.90
N VAL A 32 27.06 -1.64 -13.03
CA VAL A 32 25.62 -1.70 -13.28
C VAL A 32 24.94 -2.58 -12.25
N TRP A 33 25.46 -3.78 -11.97
CA TRP A 33 24.91 -4.71 -10.97
C TRP A 33 24.83 -4.09 -9.57
N MET A 34 25.88 -3.36 -9.15
CA MET A 34 25.92 -2.68 -7.85
C MET A 34 25.01 -1.45 -7.79
N SER A 35 24.69 -0.86 -8.94
CA SER A 35 23.88 0.35 -9.07
C SER A 35 22.40 0.09 -9.35
N LEU A 36 21.95 -1.17 -9.40
CA LEU A 36 20.51 -1.44 -9.46
C LEU A 36 19.86 -0.85 -8.20
N PRO A 37 19.00 0.17 -8.31
CA PRO A 37 18.31 0.71 -7.16
C PRO A 37 17.51 -0.42 -6.54
N SER A 38 17.74 -0.66 -5.24
CA SER A 38 16.95 -1.62 -4.48
C SER A 38 15.49 -1.21 -4.58
N SER A 39 14.67 -2.03 -5.22
CA SER A 39 13.25 -1.80 -5.53
C SER A 39 12.34 -1.77 -4.30
N ALA A 40 12.90 -1.55 -3.10
CA ALA A 40 12.13 -1.46 -1.89
C ALA A 40 11.26 -0.19 -1.95
N PRO A 41 9.93 -0.30 -1.86
CA PRO A 41 9.04 0.85 -1.88
C PRO A 41 9.39 1.77 -0.71
N SER A 42 9.54 3.07 -1.01
CA SER A 42 9.83 4.09 -0.01
C SER A 42 8.72 4.15 1.05
N ARG A 43 9.05 4.64 2.25
CA ARG A 43 8.07 4.82 3.33
C ARG A 43 6.86 5.65 2.89
N THR A 44 7.07 6.73 2.14
CA THR A 44 5.99 7.56 1.60
C THR A 44 5.08 6.77 0.65
N THR A 45 5.64 5.87 -0.17
CA THR A 45 4.87 5.00 -1.06
C THR A 45 3.96 4.06 -0.26
N GLN A 46 4.49 3.45 0.80
CA GLN A 46 3.72 2.55 1.67
C GLN A 46 2.62 3.28 2.46
N GLU A 47 2.88 4.51 2.92
CA GLU A 47 1.88 5.34 3.60
C GLU A 47 0.70 5.70 2.67
N VAL A 48 1.00 6.05 1.41
CA VAL A 48 -0.03 6.31 0.38
C VAL A 48 -0.82 5.05 0.07
N GLU A 49 -0.14 3.91 -0.07
CA GLU A 49 -0.80 2.63 -0.31
C GLU A 49 -1.71 2.22 0.86
N ALA A 50 -1.26 2.42 2.10
CA ALA A 50 -2.06 2.13 3.28
C ALA A 50 -3.31 3.00 3.36
N LEU A 51 -3.18 4.30 3.04
CA LEU A 51 -4.32 5.20 2.95
C LEU A 51 -5.31 4.76 1.87
N ALA A 52 -4.81 4.44 0.67
CA ALA A 52 -5.63 3.97 -0.43
C ALA A 52 -6.35 2.66 -0.08
N LEU A 53 -5.66 1.75 0.61
CA LEU A 53 -6.23 0.49 1.07
C LEU A 53 -7.46 0.73 1.98
N VAL A 54 -7.37 1.67 2.92
CA VAL A 54 -8.52 2.02 3.79
C VAL A 54 -9.61 2.74 3.00
N GLN A 55 -9.27 3.74 2.20
CA GLN A 55 -10.25 4.53 1.45
C GLN A 55 -11.09 3.67 0.49
N HIS A 56 -10.46 2.71 -0.19
CA HIS A 56 -11.11 1.81 -1.13
C HIS A 56 -11.61 0.50 -0.51
N HIS A 57 -11.45 0.31 0.80
CA HIS A 57 -11.98 -0.86 1.48
C HIS A 57 -13.51 -0.83 1.44
N PRO A 58 -14.18 -1.98 1.22
CA PRO A 58 -15.64 -2.04 1.30
C PRO A 58 -16.18 -1.52 2.63
N ALA A 59 -17.34 -0.88 2.60
CA ALA A 59 -18.03 -0.38 3.78
C ALA A 59 -19.44 -0.96 3.89
N ILE A 60 -20.01 -0.95 5.08
CA ILE A 60 -21.38 -1.44 5.30
C ILE A 60 -22.36 -0.54 4.53
N GLY A 61 -23.04 -1.12 3.53
CA GLY A 61 -24.01 -0.40 2.70
C GLY A 61 -23.40 0.54 1.66
N PHE A 62 -22.07 0.57 1.51
CA PHE A 62 -21.37 1.45 0.56
C PHE A 62 -20.23 0.71 -0.14
N PRO A 63 -19.90 1.08 -1.39
CA PRO A 63 -18.83 0.43 -2.15
C PRO A 63 -17.44 0.67 -1.51
N SER A 64 -17.25 1.78 -0.81
CA SER A 64 -16.00 2.08 -0.11
C SER A 64 -16.19 2.87 1.18
N ILE A 65 -15.20 2.82 2.08
CA ILE A 65 -15.19 3.65 3.32
C ILE A 65 -15.21 5.13 2.96
N LEU A 66 -14.47 5.55 1.93
CA LEU A 66 -14.48 6.94 1.48
C LEU A 66 -15.88 7.37 1.05
N ASP A 67 -16.59 6.52 0.31
CA ASP A 67 -17.96 6.78 -0.13
C ASP A 67 -18.94 6.85 1.05
N ALA A 68 -18.81 5.94 2.02
CA ALA A 68 -19.63 5.95 3.24
C ALA A 68 -19.46 7.27 4.02
N MET A 69 -18.22 7.73 4.20
CA MET A 69 -17.93 8.98 4.90
C MET A 69 -18.45 10.20 4.12
N ASN A 70 -18.27 10.22 2.80
CA ASN A 70 -18.76 11.29 1.94
C ASN A 70 -20.28 11.38 1.95
N GLU A 71 -20.98 10.25 1.88
CA GLU A 71 -22.43 10.22 1.92
C GLU A 71 -22.95 10.64 3.30
N HIS A 72 -22.29 10.23 4.39
CA HIS A 72 -22.65 10.72 5.74
C HIS A 72 -22.58 12.25 5.82
N VAL A 73 -21.49 12.85 5.33
CA VAL A 73 -21.32 14.31 5.28
C VAL A 73 -22.40 14.96 4.40
N ARG A 74 -22.67 14.38 3.23
CA ARG A 74 -23.71 14.89 2.31
C ARG A 74 -25.10 14.83 2.96
N SER A 75 -25.44 13.71 3.59
CA SER A 75 -26.71 13.48 4.28
C SER A 75 -26.92 14.48 5.43
N MET A 76 -25.89 14.73 6.25
CA MET A 76 -25.94 15.72 7.33
C MET A 76 -26.15 17.15 6.80
N LYS A 77 -25.40 17.54 5.75
CA LYS A 77 -25.57 18.85 5.10
C LYS A 77 -26.96 19.01 4.49
N GLY A 78 -27.49 17.97 3.85
CA GLY A 78 -28.84 17.96 3.26
C GLY A 78 -29.95 18.19 4.30
N ARG A 79 -29.71 17.78 5.56
CA ARG A 79 -30.62 18.05 6.70
C ARG A 79 -30.40 19.42 7.36
N GLY A 80 -29.49 20.25 6.84
CA GLY A 80 -29.13 21.54 7.45
C GLY A 80 -28.32 21.43 8.75
N GLN A 81 -27.74 20.26 9.03
CA GLN A 81 -26.92 20.03 10.22
C GLN A 81 -25.45 20.34 9.94
N GLY A 82 -24.75 20.92 10.92
CA GLY A 82 -23.31 21.12 10.85
C GLY A 82 -22.54 19.79 10.80
N VAL A 83 -21.60 19.67 9.87
CA VAL A 83 -20.69 18.53 9.78
C VAL A 83 -19.33 18.97 9.23
N ARG A 84 -18.25 18.44 9.81
CA ARG A 84 -16.87 18.68 9.37
C ARG A 84 -16.11 17.36 9.40
N LEU A 85 -15.62 16.94 8.23
CA LEU A 85 -14.67 15.85 8.10
C LEU A 85 -13.27 16.45 8.13
N GLY A 86 -12.44 15.97 9.06
CA GLY A 86 -11.04 16.33 9.18
C GLY A 86 -10.17 15.65 8.14
N GLU A 87 -8.87 15.91 8.22
CA GLU A 87 -7.88 15.32 7.33
C GLU A 87 -7.62 13.85 7.67
N TRP A 88 -7.34 13.06 6.64
CA TRP A 88 -6.84 11.70 6.78
C TRP A 88 -5.37 11.76 7.22
N ARG A 89 -5.06 11.08 8.32
CA ARG A 89 -3.70 10.98 8.85
C ARG A 89 -3.24 9.54 8.81
N VAL A 90 -1.99 9.33 8.42
CA VAL A 90 -1.36 8.01 8.34
C VAL A 90 -0.19 7.98 9.30
N LYS A 91 -0.10 6.92 10.11
CA LYS A 91 1.01 6.69 11.02
C LYS A 91 1.45 5.24 10.94
N GLN A 92 2.72 5.00 10.70
CA GLN A 92 3.28 3.64 10.80
C GLN A 92 3.25 3.19 12.28
N VAL A 93 2.73 2.00 12.54
CA VAL A 93 2.67 1.41 13.88
C VAL A 93 3.80 0.42 14.07
N GLU A 94 3.80 -0.64 13.26
CA GLU A 94 4.77 -1.74 13.35
C GLU A 94 4.92 -2.42 11.98
N GLY A 95 6.16 -2.58 11.51
CA GLY A 95 6.44 -3.24 10.23
C GLY A 95 5.62 -2.65 9.08
N HIS A 96 4.80 -3.49 8.45
CA HIS A 96 3.89 -3.14 7.35
C HIS A 96 2.44 -2.85 7.81
N ILE A 97 2.26 -2.51 9.09
CA ILE A 97 0.99 -2.11 9.69
C ILE A 97 0.96 -0.60 9.86
N TYR A 98 -0.05 0.01 9.24
CA TYR A 98 -0.27 1.45 9.26
C TYR A 98 -1.60 1.77 9.92
N GLU A 99 -1.62 2.82 10.73
CA GLU A 99 -2.81 3.36 11.34
C GLU A 99 -3.30 4.57 10.57
N ILE A 100 -4.54 4.51 10.13
CA ILE A 100 -5.22 5.57 9.41
C ILE A 100 -6.25 6.16 10.35
N ARG A 101 -6.20 7.49 10.53
CA ARG A 101 -7.11 8.24 11.39
C ARG A 101 -7.84 9.31 10.61
N VAL A 102 -9.12 9.51 10.92
CA VAL A 102 -9.87 10.68 10.49
C VAL A 102 -10.81 11.14 11.60
N GLN A 103 -10.89 12.46 11.81
CA GLN A 103 -11.80 13.06 12.77
C GLN A 103 -13.06 13.51 12.06
N LEU A 104 -14.23 13.18 12.61
CA LEU A 104 -15.52 13.67 12.14
C LEU A 104 -16.18 14.43 13.27
N ARG A 105 -16.64 15.64 12.97
CA ARG A 105 -17.41 16.46 13.89
C ARG A 105 -18.81 16.68 13.34
N ASP A 106 -19.82 16.14 14.01
CA ASP A 106 -21.22 16.17 13.61
C ASP A 106 -22.08 16.95 14.62
N GLN A 107 -23.06 17.69 14.12
CA GLN A 107 -24.03 18.41 14.94
C GLN A 107 -25.30 17.60 15.09
N SER A 108 -25.70 17.30 16.32
CA SER A 108 -26.97 16.68 16.63
C SER A 108 -28.16 17.57 16.24
N VAL A 109 -29.33 16.96 16.11
CA VAL A 109 -30.62 17.66 15.91
C VAL A 109 -30.90 18.71 17.00
N ARG A 110 -30.34 18.54 18.20
CA ARG A 110 -30.45 19.51 19.32
C ARG A 110 -29.39 20.61 19.28
N GLY A 111 -28.56 20.66 18.24
CA GLY A 111 -27.51 21.66 18.07
C GLY A 111 -26.19 21.36 18.79
N GLN A 112 -26.13 20.27 19.57
CA GLN A 112 -24.91 19.82 20.26
C GLN A 112 -23.87 19.27 19.27
N TRP A 113 -22.60 19.58 19.49
CA TRP A 113 -21.49 19.07 18.68
C TRP A 113 -20.91 17.80 19.28
N PHE A 114 -20.71 16.80 18.44
CA PHE A 114 -20.02 15.57 18.77
C PHE A 114 -18.77 15.45 17.93
N GLU A 115 -17.72 14.87 18.51
CA GLU A 115 -16.47 14.59 17.83
C GLU A 115 -16.21 13.08 17.91
N ARG A 116 -15.88 12.48 16.76
CA ARG A 116 -15.69 11.05 16.60
C ARG A 116 -14.38 10.83 15.88
N GLU A 117 -13.52 10.00 16.46
CA GLU A 117 -12.28 9.57 15.83
C GLU A 117 -12.47 8.19 15.22
N PHE A 118 -12.25 8.08 13.92
CA PHE A 118 -12.25 6.84 13.20
C PHE A 118 -10.81 6.39 13.03
N ILE A 119 -10.52 5.17 13.45
CA ILE A 119 -9.17 4.59 13.42
C ILE A 119 -9.25 3.22 12.76
N TRP A 120 -8.39 3.00 11.77
CA TRP A 120 -8.21 1.71 11.10
C TRP A 120 -6.75 1.30 11.12
N HIS A 121 -6.51 -0.01 11.21
CA HIS A 121 -5.22 -0.62 10.96
C HIS A 121 -5.22 -1.29 9.59
N ALA A 122 -4.36 -0.80 8.70
CA ALA A 122 -4.09 -1.34 7.38
C ALA A 122 -2.88 -2.26 7.46
N HIS A 123 -3.11 -3.54 7.19
CA HIS A 123 -2.07 -4.55 7.06
C HIS A 123 -1.71 -4.67 5.58
N LEU A 124 -0.60 -4.06 5.15
CA LEU A 124 -0.23 -4.05 3.73
C LEU A 124 0.11 -5.43 3.18
N ASP A 125 0.68 -6.32 4.01
CA ASP A 125 1.05 -7.69 3.62
C ASP A 125 -0.18 -8.56 3.34
N LEU A 126 -1.23 -8.40 4.15
CA LEU A 126 -2.46 -9.19 4.07
C LEU A 126 -3.55 -8.49 3.24
N LYS A 127 -3.30 -7.26 2.75
CA LYS A 127 -4.30 -6.37 2.14
C LYS A 127 -5.59 -6.30 2.94
N LYS A 128 -5.46 -6.26 4.27
CA LYS A 128 -6.57 -6.30 5.22
C LYS A 128 -6.69 -4.97 5.94
N VAL A 129 -7.93 -4.54 6.17
CA VAL A 129 -8.27 -3.37 6.99
C VAL A 129 -9.06 -3.84 8.19
N ASN A 130 -8.60 -3.47 9.38
CA ASN A 130 -9.28 -3.75 10.65
C ASN A 130 -9.72 -2.44 11.28
N ALA A 131 -10.94 -2.40 11.81
CA ALA A 131 -11.39 -1.28 12.64
C ALA A 131 -10.68 -1.31 14.00
N ALA A 132 -10.13 -0.17 14.40
CA ALA A 132 -9.43 0.01 15.67
C ALA A 132 -10.14 1.00 16.62
N SER A 133 -11.25 1.60 16.18
CA SER A 133 -12.13 2.40 17.02
C SER A 133 -13.61 2.01 16.86
N LEU A 134 -14.43 2.27 17.88
CA LEU A 134 -15.87 1.96 17.84
C LEU A 134 -16.59 2.61 16.65
N PRO A 135 -16.35 3.89 16.29
CA PRO A 135 -16.96 4.48 15.11
C PRO A 135 -16.55 3.78 13.80
N ALA A 136 -15.29 3.34 13.70
CA ALA A 136 -14.78 2.62 12.55
C ALA A 136 -15.41 1.23 12.41
N ASP A 137 -15.66 0.54 13.52
CA ASP A 137 -16.33 -0.78 13.54
C ASP A 137 -17.76 -0.71 13.00
N GLY A 138 -18.45 0.41 13.20
CA GLY A 138 -19.78 0.64 12.64
C GLY A 138 -19.82 0.87 11.11
N VAL A 139 -18.67 1.05 10.46
CA VAL A 139 -18.55 1.31 9.01
C VAL A 139 -17.85 0.16 8.30
N THR A 140 -16.88 -0.49 8.94
CA THR A 140 -16.10 -1.58 8.36
C THR A 140 -16.89 -2.89 8.42
N PRO A 141 -17.06 -3.62 7.29
CA PRO A 141 -17.69 -4.92 7.30
C PRO A 141 -16.91 -5.88 8.19
N LYS A 142 -17.61 -6.68 8.99
CA LYS A 142 -16.98 -7.79 9.67
C LYS A 142 -16.47 -8.76 8.60
N ALA A 143 -15.25 -9.26 8.79
CA ALA A 143 -14.74 -10.30 7.91
C ALA A 143 -15.76 -11.45 7.88
N PRO A 144 -16.11 -12.00 6.69
CA PRO A 144 -16.97 -13.16 6.64
C PRO A 144 -16.34 -14.24 7.50
N ASP A 145 -17.09 -14.76 8.46
CA ASP A 145 -16.66 -15.87 9.30
C ASP A 145 -16.21 -16.99 8.36
N SER A 146 -14.90 -17.15 8.22
CA SER A 146 -14.30 -18.25 7.47
C SER A 146 -14.32 -19.49 8.35
N ASP A 147 -15.44 -19.74 9.03
CA ASP A 147 -15.70 -20.98 9.72
C ASP A 147 -16.23 -21.96 8.69
N PRO A 148 -15.49 -23.04 8.35
CA PRO A 148 -15.96 -24.09 7.45
C PRO A 148 -17.17 -24.88 7.98
N GLN A 149 -17.78 -24.46 9.10
CA GLN A 149 -18.83 -25.17 9.82
C GLN A 149 -20.25 -24.67 9.53
N SER A 150 -20.41 -23.71 8.60
CA SER A 150 -21.71 -23.22 8.14
C SER A 150 -22.21 -23.90 6.86
N THR A 151 -21.76 -25.14 6.58
CA THR A 151 -22.46 -26.00 5.62
C THR A 151 -23.79 -26.44 6.26
N PRO A 152 -24.96 -26.12 5.66
CA PRO A 152 -26.21 -26.67 6.16
C PRO A 152 -26.11 -28.20 6.14
N PRO A 153 -26.56 -28.90 7.20
CA PRO A 153 -26.52 -30.36 7.22
C PRO A 153 -27.30 -30.88 6.01
N PHE A 154 -26.66 -31.75 5.22
CA PHE A 154 -27.28 -32.44 4.10
C PHE A 154 -28.65 -33.00 4.53
N PRO A 155 -29.73 -32.78 3.76
CA PRO A 155 -31.00 -33.41 4.06
C PRO A 155 -30.85 -34.94 3.93
N PRO A 156 -31.45 -35.74 4.83
CA PRO A 156 -31.37 -37.19 4.76
C PRO A 156 -32.05 -37.68 3.46
N PRO A 157 -31.55 -38.78 2.85
CA PRO A 157 -32.18 -39.37 1.68
C PRO A 157 -33.57 -39.89 2.02
N SER A 158 -34.52 -39.62 1.11
CA SER A 158 -35.93 -40.03 1.15
C SER A 158 -36.14 -41.54 1.16
#